data_AF-A0A7J4K9F7-F1
#
_entry.id   AF-A0A7J4K9F7-F1
#
_cell.length_a   1.000
_cell.length_b   1.000
_cell.length_c   1.000
_cell.angle_alpha   90.00
_cell.angle_beta   90.00
_cell.angle_gamma   90.00
#
_symmetry.space_group_name_H-M   'P 1'
#
loop_
_entity.id
_entity.type
_entity.pdbx_description
1 polymer ?
#
loop_
_entity_poly.entity_id
_entity_poly.type
_entity_poly.pdbx_seq_one_letter_code
_entity_poly.pdbx_strand_id
1 'polypeptide(L)'
;MLVLFKIFIGIISFIIVYHIFKRKNKKTNPLKNWKFYLIWFLTCIIIFSVISISIVSFLFYKYSPPSRDFNTEEWNNNTSKRNELVKDLIDSEILEEKNRSQVISLLGEKYAYINNTKIIEYYICPGRGFLSLDCDILKIYFENDKVDSYEIIQG
;
A
#
# COMPACT_ATOMS: atom_id res chain seq x y z
N MET A 1 -17.56 -5.83 15.63
CA MET A 1 -16.21 -5.39 16.07
C MET A 1 -16.02 -3.87 15.98
N LEU A 2 -16.21 -3.25 14.80
CA LEU A 2 -15.99 -1.80 14.61
C LEU A 2 -16.88 -0.88 15.49
N VAL A 3 -18.13 -1.27 15.74
CA VAL A 3 -19.05 -0.51 16.61
C VAL A 3 -18.55 -0.48 18.05
N LEU A 4 -18.12 -1.64 18.58
CA LEU A 4 -17.57 -1.75 19.95
C LEU A 4 -16.30 -0.91 20.10
N PHE A 5 -15.44 -0.90 19.09
CA PHE A 5 -14.23 -0.08 19.08
C PHE A 5 -14.54 1.43 19.13
N LYS A 6 -15.55 1.90 18.36
CA LYS A 6 -16.00 3.30 18.40
C LYS A 6 -16.56 3.70 19.77
N ILE A 7 -17.37 2.82 20.38
CA ILE A 7 -17.92 3.03 21.72
C ILE A 7 -16.79 3.14 22.76
N PHE A 8 -15.79 2.25 22.67
CA PHE A 8 -14.65 2.25 23.56
C PHE A 8 -13.83 3.55 23.48
N ILE A 9 -13.52 4.03 22.27
CA ILE A 9 -12.84 5.32 22.06
C ILE A 9 -13.67 6.47 22.65
N GLY A 10 -14.98 6.47 22.42
CA GLY A 10 -15.88 7.50 22.96
C GLY A 10 -15.89 7.55 24.49
N ILE A 11 -15.87 6.40 25.16
CA ILE A 11 -15.80 6.31 26.63
C ILE A 11 -14.45 6.85 27.14
N ILE A 12 -13.34 6.46 26.51
CA ILE A 12 -12.01 6.94 26.90
C ILE A 12 -11.92 8.46 26.72
N SER A 13 -12.33 8.98 25.56
CA SER A 13 -12.29 10.42 25.29
C SER A 13 -13.18 11.18 26.27
N PHE A 14 -14.32 10.63 26.67
CA PHE A 14 -15.21 11.20 27.67
C PHE A 14 -14.53 11.34 29.02
N ILE A 15 -13.85 10.28 29.50
CA ILE A 15 -13.10 10.28 30.76
C ILE A 15 -11.99 11.34 30.72
N ILE A 16 -11.22 11.39 29.62
CA ILE A 16 -10.13 12.36 29.45
C ILE A 16 -10.66 13.79 29.50
N VAL A 17 -11.68 14.11 28.70
CA VAL A 17 -12.28 15.44 28.67
C VAL A 17 -12.88 15.79 30.04
N TYR A 18 -13.50 14.81 30.73
CA TYR A 18 -14.04 15.00 32.08
C TYR A 18 -12.95 15.41 33.07
N HIS A 19 -11.81 14.71 33.09
CA HIS A 19 -10.70 15.04 33.97
C HIS A 19 -10.05 16.38 33.63
N ILE A 20 -9.88 16.71 32.35
CA ILE A 20 -9.34 18.02 31.92
C ILE A 20 -10.28 19.14 32.34
N PHE A 21 -11.58 18.98 32.10
CA PHE A 21 -12.59 19.99 32.43
C PHE A 21 -12.70 20.19 33.94
N LYS A 22 -12.72 19.10 34.72
CA LYS A 22 -12.74 19.13 36.20
C LYS A 22 -11.47 19.75 36.78
N ARG A 23 -10.30 19.48 36.17
CA ARG A 23 -9.02 20.08 36.58
C ARG A 23 -9.01 21.60 36.38
N LYS A 24 -9.56 22.08 35.26
CA LYS A 24 -9.66 23.52 34.95
C LYS A 24 -10.74 24.22 35.78
N ASN A 25 -11.89 23.58 36.00
CA ASN A 25 -13.02 24.16 36.71
C ASN A 25 -13.40 23.37 37.96
N LYS A 26 -12.60 23.48 39.03
CA LYS A 26 -12.76 22.71 40.28
C LYS A 26 -14.12 22.89 40.98
N LYS A 27 -14.79 24.04 40.79
CA LYS A 27 -16.05 24.40 41.45
C LYS A 27 -17.31 23.95 40.68
N THR A 28 -17.19 23.61 39.41
CA THR A 28 -18.35 23.25 38.57
C THR A 28 -18.35 21.78 38.25
N ASN A 29 -19.49 21.10 38.41
CA ASN A 29 -19.64 19.73 37.92
C ASN A 29 -19.65 19.75 36.37
N PRO A 30 -18.68 19.11 35.68
CA PRO A 30 -18.62 19.09 34.23
C PRO A 30 -19.92 18.62 33.57
N LEU A 31 -20.61 17.65 34.18
CA LEU A 31 -21.85 17.06 33.66
C LEU A 31 -23.04 18.03 33.66
N LYS A 32 -22.98 19.12 34.43
CA LYS A 32 -24.02 20.16 34.43
C LYS A 32 -23.74 21.28 33.42
N ASN A 33 -22.60 21.24 32.72
CA ASN A 33 -22.16 22.31 31.83
C ASN A 33 -22.29 21.87 30.36
N TRP A 34 -23.12 22.55 29.58
CA TRP A 34 -23.31 22.23 28.17
C TRP A 34 -21.99 22.32 27.35
N LYS A 35 -21.07 23.22 27.74
CA LYS A 35 -19.76 23.37 27.08
C LYS A 35 -18.92 22.10 27.18
N PHE A 36 -19.09 21.31 28.24
CA PHE A 36 -18.40 20.02 28.38
C PHE A 36 -18.80 19.05 27.27
N TYR A 37 -20.10 18.90 27.01
CA TYR A 37 -20.61 18.04 25.95
C TYR A 37 -20.20 18.53 24.57
N LEU A 38 -20.20 19.85 24.33
CA LEU A 38 -19.70 20.44 23.08
C LEU A 38 -18.22 20.09 22.86
N ILE A 39 -17.37 20.30 23.87
CA ILE A 39 -15.93 20.00 23.79
C ILE A 39 -15.70 18.51 23.57
N TRP A 40 -16.44 17.64 24.28
CA TRP A 40 -16.34 16.19 24.11
C TRP A 40 -16.75 15.76 22.69
N PHE A 41 -17.85 16.29 22.17
CA PHE A 41 -18.31 16.00 20.81
C PHE A 41 -17.27 16.42 19.75
N LEU A 42 -16.73 17.65 19.85
CA LEU A 42 -15.67 18.12 18.97
C LEU A 42 -14.40 17.26 19.07
N THR A 43 -14.05 16.83 20.27
CA THR A 43 -12.91 15.93 20.50
C THR A 43 -13.12 14.59 19.79
N CYS A 44 -14.33 14.01 19.85
CA CYS A 44 -14.65 12.79 19.14
C CYS A 44 -14.55 12.94 17.61
N ILE A 45 -15.02 14.07 17.04
CA ILE A 45 -14.87 14.36 15.61
C ILE A 45 -13.39 14.40 15.23
N ILE A 46 -12.56 15.14 15.98
CA ILE A 46 -11.13 15.27 15.68
C ILE A 46 -10.43 13.90 15.74
N ILE A 47 -10.66 13.13 16.80
CA ILE A 47 -10.07 11.79 16.95
C ILE A 47 -10.46 10.90 15.77
N PHE A 48 -11.74 10.91 15.38
CA PHE A 48 -12.22 10.10 14.28
C PHE A 48 -11.62 10.52 12.94
N SER A 49 -11.52 11.82 12.67
CA SER A 49 -10.87 12.36 11.47
C SER A 49 -9.40 11.94 11.42
N VAL A 50 -8.66 12.07 12.52
CA VAL A 50 -7.24 11.68 12.59
C VAL A 50 -7.08 10.19 12.33
N ILE A 51 -7.87 9.34 12.99
CA ILE A 51 -7.81 7.87 12.78
C ILE A 51 -8.12 7.53 11.31
N SER A 52 -9.14 8.16 10.73
CA SER A 52 -9.53 7.91 9.34
C SER A 52 -8.41 8.31 8.37
N ILE A 53 -7.82 9.49 8.55
CA ILE A 53 -6.68 9.96 7.75
C ILE A 53 -5.49 9.02 7.91
N SER A 54 -5.15 8.61 9.14
CA SER A 54 -4.04 7.68 9.37
C SER A 54 -4.26 6.33 8.69
N ILE A 55 -5.48 5.79 8.71
CA ILE A 55 -5.82 4.55 8.01
C ILE A 55 -5.66 4.74 6.51
N VAL A 56 -6.23 5.80 5.93
CA VAL A 56 -6.13 6.08 4.49
C VAL A 56 -4.68 6.26 4.07
N SER A 57 -3.88 7.05 4.80
CA SER A 57 -2.46 7.24 4.53
C SER A 57 -1.67 5.94 4.64
N PHE A 58 -1.96 5.10 5.64
CA PHE A 58 -1.34 3.79 5.78
C PHE A 58 -1.69 2.86 4.61
N LEU A 59 -2.96 2.83 4.19
CA LEU A 59 -3.39 2.07 3.03
C LEU A 59 -2.74 2.60 1.75
N PHE A 60 -2.69 3.91 1.56
CA PHE A 60 -2.02 4.52 0.40
C PHE A 60 -0.54 4.15 0.35
N TYR A 61 0.19 4.28 1.46
CA TYR A 61 1.57 3.80 1.55
C TYR A 61 1.69 2.29 1.26
N LYS A 62 0.72 1.49 1.74
CA LYS A 62 0.68 0.04 1.55
C LYS A 62 0.31 -0.39 0.12
N TYR A 63 -0.44 0.39 -0.65
CA TYR A 63 -0.89 0.01 -1.99
C TYR A 63 -0.24 0.84 -3.12
N SER A 64 0.46 1.92 -2.79
CA SER A 64 1.18 2.76 -3.74
C SER A 64 2.66 2.88 -3.32
N PRO A 65 3.49 1.85 -3.58
CA PRO A 65 4.95 1.99 -3.43
C PRO A 65 5.47 3.24 -4.12
N PRO A 66 6.51 3.90 -3.58
CA PRO A 66 7.26 4.85 -4.38
C PRO A 66 7.85 4.13 -5.61
N SER A 67 7.66 4.72 -6.78
CA SER A 67 8.36 4.28 -7.99
C SER A 67 9.85 4.57 -7.81
N ARG A 68 10.68 3.62 -8.22
CA ARG A 68 12.14 3.73 -8.21
C ARG A 68 12.68 3.35 -9.58
N ASP A 69 13.80 3.97 -9.91
CA ASP A 69 14.52 3.70 -11.15
C ASP A 69 14.85 2.21 -11.26
N PHE A 70 14.67 1.66 -12.46
CA PHE A 70 14.90 0.26 -12.72
C PHE A 70 16.38 -0.08 -12.54
N ASN A 71 16.63 -1.14 -11.77
CA ASN A 71 17.97 -1.65 -11.55
C ASN A 71 17.96 -3.17 -11.61
N THR A 72 18.74 -3.73 -12.53
CA THR A 72 18.86 -5.17 -12.77
C THR A 72 19.28 -5.96 -11.52
N GLU A 73 20.23 -5.44 -10.74
CA GLU A 73 20.71 -6.11 -9.54
C GLU A 73 19.61 -6.15 -8.47
N GLU A 74 18.93 -5.02 -8.25
CA GLU A 74 17.84 -4.94 -7.27
C GLU A 74 16.62 -5.79 -7.69
N TRP A 75 16.29 -5.82 -8.98
CA TRP A 75 15.23 -6.65 -9.55
C TRP A 75 15.46 -8.16 -9.29
N ASN A 76 16.71 -8.61 -9.41
CA ASN A 76 17.09 -10.01 -9.28
C ASN A 76 17.26 -10.46 -7.82
N ASN A 77 17.87 -9.60 -7.00
CA ASN A 77 18.18 -9.88 -5.60
C ASN A 77 16.99 -9.64 -4.68
N ASN A 78 16.04 -8.77 -5.07
CA ASN A 78 14.92 -8.37 -4.21
C ASN A 78 13.58 -8.51 -4.91
N THR A 79 13.14 -9.76 -5.12
CA THR A 79 11.86 -10.08 -5.79
C THR A 79 10.65 -9.41 -5.12
N SER A 80 10.71 -9.19 -3.81
CA SER A 80 9.71 -8.47 -3.01
C SER A 80 9.54 -6.99 -3.35
N LYS A 81 10.51 -6.38 -4.01
CA LYS A 81 10.52 -4.96 -4.39
C LYS A 81 10.34 -4.74 -5.88
N ARG A 82 10.08 -5.78 -6.67
CA ARG A 82 9.87 -5.63 -8.13
C ARG A 82 8.73 -4.68 -8.46
N ASN A 83 7.73 -4.55 -7.58
CA ASN A 83 6.63 -3.59 -7.72
C ASN A 83 7.07 -2.12 -7.65
N GLU A 84 8.18 -1.82 -6.98
CA GLU A 84 8.77 -0.47 -6.95
C GLU A 84 9.52 -0.15 -8.26
N LEU A 85 10.00 -1.18 -8.97
CA LEU A 85 10.87 -1.07 -10.14
C LEU A 85 10.14 -1.27 -11.48
N VAL A 86 9.04 -2.04 -11.50
CA VAL A 86 8.36 -2.42 -12.74
C VAL A 86 7.83 -1.20 -13.49
N LYS A 87 7.42 -0.15 -12.77
CA LYS A 87 6.92 1.06 -13.41
C LYS A 87 7.99 1.70 -14.29
N ASP A 88 9.19 1.91 -13.75
CA ASP A 88 10.29 2.48 -14.53
C ASP A 88 10.76 1.53 -15.64
N LEU A 89 10.76 0.22 -15.41
CA LEU A 89 11.07 -0.77 -16.45
C LEU A 89 10.18 -0.62 -17.70
N ILE A 90 8.89 -0.32 -17.48
CA ILE A 90 7.91 -0.09 -18.53
C ILE A 90 8.04 1.31 -19.12
N ASP A 91 8.03 2.34 -18.26
CA ASP A 91 8.03 3.75 -18.67
C ASP A 91 9.34 4.14 -19.40
N SER A 92 10.44 3.46 -19.13
CA SER A 92 11.74 3.68 -19.79
C SER A 92 11.88 2.98 -21.14
N GLU A 93 10.89 2.19 -21.56
CA GLU A 93 10.89 1.43 -22.82
C GLU A 93 12.12 0.51 -22.97
N ILE A 94 12.82 0.18 -21.87
CA ILE A 94 14.06 -0.63 -21.91
C ILE A 94 13.81 -2.01 -22.52
N LEU A 95 12.59 -2.54 -22.45
CA LEU A 95 12.26 -3.85 -23.01
C LEU A 95 12.04 -3.84 -24.53
N GLU A 96 11.85 -2.69 -25.15
CA GLU A 96 11.55 -2.61 -26.58
C GLU A 96 12.69 -3.18 -27.44
N GLU A 97 12.28 -3.84 -28.53
CA GLU A 97 13.15 -4.53 -29.50
C GLU A 97 14.08 -5.62 -28.95
N LYS A 98 14.09 -5.86 -27.63
CA LYS A 98 14.91 -6.92 -27.03
C LYS A 98 14.39 -8.28 -27.45
N ASN A 99 15.32 -9.20 -27.69
CA ASN A 99 14.98 -10.61 -27.84
C ASN A 99 14.86 -11.30 -26.48
N ARG A 100 14.38 -12.54 -26.48
CA ARG A 100 14.17 -13.32 -25.25
C ARG A 100 15.43 -13.43 -24.40
N SER A 101 16.56 -13.72 -25.01
CA SER A 101 17.83 -13.88 -24.28
C SER A 101 18.25 -12.57 -23.62
N GLN A 102 18.05 -11.43 -24.29
CA GLN A 102 18.33 -10.11 -23.73
C GLN A 102 17.39 -9.75 -22.59
N VAL A 103 16.10 -10.08 -22.70
CA VAL A 103 15.13 -9.88 -21.61
C VAL A 103 15.51 -10.74 -20.40
N ILE A 104 15.84 -12.01 -20.60
CA ILE A 104 16.25 -12.93 -19.52
C ILE A 104 17.56 -12.45 -18.88
N SER A 105 18.52 -11.98 -19.67
CA SER A 105 19.77 -11.40 -19.15
C SER A 105 19.53 -10.13 -18.31
N LEU A 106 18.46 -9.38 -18.60
CA LEU A 106 18.11 -8.15 -17.89
C LEU A 106 17.29 -8.42 -16.63
N LEU A 107 16.27 -9.29 -16.73
CA LEU A 107 15.27 -9.52 -15.67
C LEU A 107 15.53 -10.80 -14.85
N GLY A 108 16.59 -11.53 -15.19
CA GLY A 108 17.02 -12.76 -14.53
C GLY A 108 16.15 -13.97 -14.87
N GLU A 109 16.52 -15.11 -14.28
CA GLU A 109 15.95 -16.44 -14.59
C GLU A 109 14.70 -16.82 -13.78
N LYS A 110 14.29 -15.98 -12.83
CA LYS A 110 13.11 -16.22 -11.99
C LYS A 110 11.82 -15.81 -12.73
N TYR A 111 11.50 -16.54 -13.79
CA TYR A 111 10.31 -16.36 -14.63
C TYR A 111 9.62 -17.69 -14.94
N ALA A 112 8.38 -17.63 -15.43
CA ALA A 112 7.65 -18.80 -15.96
C ALA A 112 7.42 -18.65 -17.47
N TYR A 113 7.47 -19.77 -18.20
CA TYR A 113 7.12 -19.80 -19.63
C TYR A 113 5.65 -20.21 -19.82
N ILE A 114 4.94 -19.49 -20.70
CA ILE A 114 3.58 -19.82 -21.11
C ILE A 114 3.48 -19.95 -22.64
N ASN A 115 2.54 -20.78 -23.11
CA ASN A 115 2.18 -20.95 -24.52
C ASN A 115 3.38 -21.22 -25.44
N ASN A 116 4.12 -22.30 -25.17
CA ASN A 116 5.23 -22.73 -26.03
C ASN A 116 6.27 -21.62 -26.26
N THR A 117 6.65 -20.91 -25.18
CA THR A 117 7.66 -19.83 -25.14
C THR A 117 7.32 -18.51 -25.85
N LYS A 118 6.05 -18.30 -26.20
CA LYS A 118 5.56 -17.00 -26.71
C LYS A 118 5.46 -15.94 -25.62
N ILE A 119 5.33 -16.34 -24.36
CA ILE A 119 5.12 -15.44 -23.22
C ILE A 119 6.12 -15.78 -22.11
N ILE A 120 6.72 -14.75 -21.52
CA ILE A 120 7.49 -14.83 -20.29
C ILE A 120 6.74 -14.09 -19.19
N GLU A 121 6.61 -14.72 -18.02
CA GLU A 121 5.96 -14.14 -16.85
C GLU A 121 6.95 -13.90 -15.72
N TYR A 122 6.95 -12.68 -15.17
CA TYR A 122 7.67 -12.34 -13.95
C TYR A 122 6.69 -12.01 -12.83
N TYR A 123 6.80 -12.73 -11.72
CA TYR A 123 6.05 -12.43 -10.51
C TYR A 123 6.56 -11.14 -9.87
N ILE A 124 5.60 -10.25 -9.59
CA ILE A 124 5.77 -8.97 -8.92
C ILE A 124 4.99 -9.05 -7.59
N CYS A 125 5.54 -9.82 -6.66
CA CYS A 125 4.92 -9.94 -5.35
C CYS A 125 5.33 -8.73 -4.48
N PRO A 126 4.39 -7.90 -4.01
CA PRO A 126 4.72 -6.93 -2.98
C PRO A 126 5.20 -7.68 -1.74
N GLY A 127 6.43 -7.45 -1.30
CA GLY A 127 6.98 -8.03 -0.07
C GLY A 127 6.38 -7.42 1.19
N ARG A 128 5.07 -7.55 1.38
CA ARG A 128 4.31 -6.79 2.39
C ARG A 128 3.56 -7.72 3.34
N GLY A 129 4.30 -8.34 4.25
CA GLY A 129 3.79 -8.95 5.48
C GLY A 129 3.24 -10.38 5.34
N PHE A 130 2.98 -11.03 6.48
CA PHE A 130 2.70 -12.47 6.65
C PHE A 130 1.48 -13.04 5.87
N LEU A 131 0.73 -12.21 5.12
CA LEU A 131 -0.54 -12.58 4.49
C LEU A 131 -0.79 -11.97 3.08
N SER A 132 0.20 -11.35 2.41
CA SER A 132 -0.01 -10.85 1.04
C SER A 132 0.15 -11.98 0.01
N LEU A 133 -0.96 -12.53 -0.47
CA LEU A 133 -1.01 -13.55 -1.53
C LEU A 133 -1.25 -12.96 -2.93
N ASP A 134 -1.63 -11.70 -3.02
CA ASP A 134 -1.95 -11.04 -4.28
C ASP A 134 -0.65 -10.56 -4.92
N CYS A 135 -0.09 -11.39 -5.81
CA CYS A 135 1.09 -11.07 -6.60
C CYS A 135 0.64 -10.60 -7.99
N ASP A 136 1.08 -9.40 -8.37
CA ASP A 136 0.92 -8.95 -9.74
C ASP A 136 1.88 -9.76 -10.64
N ILE A 137 1.54 -9.87 -11.93
CA ILE A 137 2.33 -10.62 -12.91
C ILE A 137 2.66 -9.69 -14.08
N LEU A 138 3.95 -9.50 -14.36
CA LEU A 138 4.40 -8.91 -15.62
C LEU A 138 4.42 -10.00 -16.69
N LYS A 139 3.55 -9.89 -17.69
CA LYS A 139 3.59 -10.69 -18.91
C LYS A 139 4.32 -9.93 -20.00
N ILE A 140 5.26 -10.60 -20.65
CA ILE A 140 5.98 -10.08 -21.82
C ILE A 140 5.67 -11.02 -22.99
N TYR A 141 5.11 -10.45 -24.06
CA TYR A 141 4.72 -11.14 -25.27
C TYR A 141 5.81 -10.98 -26.33
N PHE A 142 6.14 -12.08 -27.01
CA PHE A 142 7.17 -12.11 -28.04
C PHE A 142 6.58 -12.47 -29.41
N GLU A 143 6.90 -11.67 -30.42
CA GLU A 143 6.63 -11.95 -31.83
C GLU A 143 7.95 -11.90 -32.62
N ASN A 144 8.19 -12.89 -33.49
CA ASN A 144 9.43 -13.00 -34.27
C ASN A 144 10.73 -12.87 -33.44
N ASP A 145 10.71 -13.41 -32.20
CA ASP A 145 11.80 -13.34 -31.21
C ASP A 145 12.17 -11.92 -30.73
N LYS A 146 11.25 -10.97 -30.84
CA LYS A 146 11.34 -9.64 -30.22
C LYS A 146 10.16 -9.40 -29.29
N VAL A 147 10.36 -8.54 -28.29
CA VAL A 147 9.25 -8.03 -27.48
C VAL A 147 8.28 -7.29 -28.39
N ASP A 148 7.03 -7.73 -28.39
CA ASP A 148 5.92 -7.09 -29.10
C ASP A 148 5.13 -6.20 -28.14
N SER A 149 4.79 -6.74 -26.97
CA SER A 149 3.96 -6.05 -25.98
C SER A 149 4.19 -6.61 -24.57
N TYR A 150 3.70 -5.88 -23.57
CA TYR A 150 3.75 -6.29 -22.17
C TYR A 150 2.48 -5.84 -21.43
N GLU A 151 2.12 -6.58 -20.38
CA GLU A 151 0.92 -6.34 -19.60
C GLU A 151 1.20 -6.65 -18.12
N ILE A 152 0.64 -5.84 -17.22
CA ILE A 152 0.65 -6.12 -15.78
C ILE A 152 -0.74 -6.62 -15.40
N ILE A 153 -0.82 -7.88 -14.97
CA ILE A 153 -2.05 -8.48 -14.45
C ILE A 153 -2.03 -8.35 -12.94
N GLN A 154 -3.05 -7.68 -12.40
CA GLN A 154 -3.25 -7.57 -10.96
C GLN A 154 -3.85 -8.86 -10.40
N GLY A 155 -3.22 -9.36 -9.32
CA GLY A 155 -3.61 -10.59 -8.62
C GLY A 155 -4.79 -10.41 -7.66
#